data_AF-A0A4Q6GQN6-F1
#
_entry.id   AF-A0A4Q6GQN6-F1
#
_cell.length_a   1.000
_cell.length_b   1.000
_cell.length_c   1.000
_cell.angle_alpha   90.00
_cell.angle_beta   90.00
_cell.angle_gamma   90.00
#
_symmetry.space_group_name_H-M   'P 1'
#
loop_
_entity.id
_entity.type
_entity.pdbx_description
1 polymer ?
#
loop_
_entity_poly.entity_id
_entity_poly.type
_entity_poly.pdbx_seq_one_letter_code
_entity_poly.pdbx_strand_id
1 'polypeptide(L)'
;MATLHPTVHAAAPLGAGAYRERDVLHALELGLPRDWDIFHNVDWAAVRNGRPHIGEVDIAVVSPGGFLLLVEVKAGSVQQDEHRLVKRYGGGDEGKDIGAQLRRMHSALLSRLKDAGLRDVRVGTLLVLPDHRLTAPVLAHAPEGVVDAAGFPELARRVQQLAHWEAADDSVRERLLDFLANRFHVVPDVSSWIGQVQRNSTAMTSGLATWVPEVRHASGRYVVHATAGAGKTQLALALLRQASGSKLRCAYVCISQPLAAHIARLVPATVQVATLDALAADDQSTQMDLLVLDEHQDLDAARTEALRARVVPGGRAYVLGDVHQQTDDRPGFALRDAVVIRCLDNFRSPRKVVEAINQLRLTDEPVVARSPFAGEVPGFHTHDAAPGAALAAVEAVVRGLLDDGVPAAQMAVLSCAGAQPSAVREATLLAGLSTRRRNEPDDSRMAVWSEGELLVEAVERFKG
;
A
#
# COMPACT_ATOMS: atom_id res chain seq x y z
N MET A 1 8.81 -4.22 26.86
CA MET A 1 8.65 -4.26 25.41
C MET A 1 8.82 -2.85 24.94
N ALA A 2 9.82 -2.65 24.10
CA ALA A 2 10.12 -1.36 23.49
C ALA A 2 8.93 -0.86 22.67
N THR A 3 8.90 0.44 22.42
CA THR A 3 7.87 1.06 21.58
C THR A 3 8.25 0.90 20.12
N LEU A 4 7.38 0.28 19.33
CA LEU A 4 7.58 0.09 17.89
C LEU A 4 7.00 1.25 17.09
N HIS A 5 7.75 1.73 16.10
CA HIS A 5 7.41 2.83 15.21
C HIS A 5 7.53 2.40 13.74
N PRO A 6 6.43 2.40 12.96
CA PRO A 6 5.04 2.56 13.41
C PRO A 6 4.58 1.38 14.29
N THR A 7 3.58 1.59 15.15
CA THR A 7 3.02 0.59 16.09
C THR A 7 2.32 -0.61 15.45
N VAL A 8 2.45 -0.82 14.13
CA VAL A 8 1.76 -1.86 13.38
C VAL A 8 2.79 -2.80 12.76
N HIS A 9 2.76 -4.08 13.13
CA HIS A 9 3.52 -5.11 12.42
C HIS A 9 3.04 -5.21 10.98
N ALA A 10 3.93 -5.04 10.01
CA ALA A 10 3.63 -5.28 8.60
C ALA A 10 3.06 -6.70 8.40
N ALA A 11 1.94 -6.81 7.67
CA ALA A 11 1.28 -8.09 7.40
C ALA A 11 2.09 -8.95 6.41
N ALA A 12 2.11 -10.27 6.69
CA ALA A 12 2.55 -11.43 5.90
C ALA A 12 3.66 -11.23 4.82
N PRO A 13 4.88 -11.79 5.00
CA PRO A 13 5.97 -11.67 4.02
C PRO A 13 5.75 -12.52 2.76
N LEU A 14 6.08 -11.94 1.59
CA LEU A 14 6.09 -12.60 0.28
C LEU A 14 7.42 -13.33 -0.05
N GLY A 15 8.36 -13.42 0.89
CA GLY A 15 9.65 -14.11 0.69
C GLY A 15 10.45 -14.37 1.98
N ALA A 16 11.39 -15.34 1.95
CA ALA A 16 12.12 -15.84 3.12
C ALA A 16 12.97 -14.77 3.86
N GLY A 17 13.47 -13.75 3.15
CA GLY A 17 14.24 -12.66 3.77
C GLY A 17 13.39 -11.76 4.68
N ALA A 18 12.19 -11.41 4.22
CA ALA A 18 11.26 -10.59 4.98
C ALA A 18 10.64 -11.32 6.19
N TYR A 19 10.62 -12.67 6.20
CA TYR A 19 10.30 -13.45 7.42
C TYR A 19 11.36 -13.23 8.50
N ARG A 20 12.64 -13.20 8.13
CA ARG A 20 13.75 -13.08 9.07
C ARG A 20 13.96 -11.68 9.61
N GLU A 21 13.75 -10.65 8.80
CA GLU A 21 13.68 -9.26 9.28
C GLU A 21 12.61 -9.09 10.37
N ARG A 22 11.45 -9.73 10.19
CA ARG A 22 10.38 -9.74 11.20
C ARG A 22 10.76 -10.50 12.48
N ASP A 23 11.45 -11.64 12.37
CA ASP A 23 11.93 -12.37 13.54
C ASP A 23 12.91 -11.54 14.38
N VAL A 24 13.82 -10.81 13.72
CA VAL A 24 14.76 -9.88 14.37
C VAL A 24 14.00 -8.74 15.05
N LEU A 25 13.04 -8.14 14.37
CA LEU A 25 12.21 -7.06 14.91
C LEU A 25 11.45 -7.50 16.16
N HIS A 26 10.82 -8.69 16.10
CA HIS A 26 10.06 -9.24 17.21
C HIS A 26 10.96 -9.61 18.40
N ALA A 27 12.15 -10.16 18.14
CA ALA A 27 13.13 -10.44 19.19
C ALA A 27 13.59 -9.17 19.93
N LEU A 28 13.75 -8.05 19.20
CA LEU A 28 14.11 -6.76 19.79
C LEU A 28 12.94 -6.14 20.57
N GLU A 29 11.73 -6.15 20.01
CA GLU A 29 10.54 -5.61 20.65
C GLU A 29 10.24 -6.30 22.00
N LEU A 30 10.28 -7.63 22.02
CA LEU A 30 10.04 -8.42 23.22
C LEU A 30 11.20 -8.31 24.21
N GLY A 31 12.43 -8.30 23.72
CA GLY A 31 13.65 -8.38 24.52
C GLY A 31 14.13 -7.04 25.08
N LEU A 32 13.70 -5.90 24.52
CA LEU A 32 14.10 -4.57 24.98
C LEU A 32 13.10 -3.96 26.00
N PRO A 33 13.60 -3.17 26.97
CA PRO A 33 12.77 -2.44 27.93
C PRO A 33 11.84 -1.38 27.29
N ARG A 34 10.86 -0.86 28.04
CA ARG A 34 9.78 0.03 27.52
C ARG A 34 10.23 1.44 27.11
N ASP A 35 11.36 1.89 27.65
CA ASP A 35 11.99 3.19 27.42
C ASP A 35 12.88 3.22 26.16
N TRP A 36 12.86 2.14 25.39
CA TRP A 36 13.50 2.02 24.09
C TRP A 36 12.47 2.22 22.97
N ASP A 37 12.94 2.78 21.85
CA ASP A 37 12.14 2.97 20.65
C ASP A 37 12.78 2.20 19.47
N ILE A 38 11.95 1.50 18.69
CA ILE A 38 12.38 0.72 17.54
C ILE A 38 11.67 1.24 16.31
N PHE A 39 12.42 1.68 15.31
CA PHE A 39 11.96 2.05 13.99
C PHE A 39 12.33 0.93 13.00
N HIS A 40 11.49 0.67 12.00
CA HIS A 40 11.77 -0.32 10.96
C HIS A 40 11.36 0.22 9.58
N ASN A 41 11.95 -0.32 8.50
CA ASN A 41 11.79 0.14 7.12
C ASN A 41 12.15 1.62 6.94
N VAL A 42 13.37 1.98 7.34
CA VAL A 42 13.82 3.37 7.44
C VAL A 42 14.61 3.77 6.19
N ASP A 43 13.99 4.50 5.27
CA ASP A 43 14.65 4.98 4.05
C ASP A 43 15.64 6.13 4.33
N TRP A 44 16.81 6.11 3.68
CA TRP A 44 17.79 7.20 3.72
C TRP A 44 18.27 7.57 2.32
N ALA A 45 18.48 8.87 2.09
CA ALA A 45 19.09 9.39 0.89
C ALA A 45 20.23 10.37 1.21
N ALA A 46 21.33 10.31 0.48
CA ALA A 46 22.45 11.24 0.58
C ALA A 46 23.00 11.58 -0.80
N VAL A 47 23.49 12.81 -0.98
CA VAL A 47 24.18 13.24 -2.21
C VAL A 47 25.69 13.14 -1.98
N ARG A 48 26.39 12.39 -2.83
CA ARG A 48 27.85 12.26 -2.78
C ARG A 48 28.42 12.45 -4.18
N ASN A 49 29.40 13.34 -4.32
CA ASN A 49 29.99 13.73 -5.61
C ASN A 49 28.93 14.13 -6.66
N GLY A 50 27.86 14.81 -6.23
CA GLY A 50 26.77 15.23 -7.12
C GLY A 50 25.81 14.12 -7.57
N ARG A 51 25.92 12.89 -7.02
CA ARG A 51 25.01 11.79 -7.32
C ARG A 51 24.14 11.41 -6.10
N PRO A 52 22.84 11.19 -6.28
CA PRO A 52 21.98 10.68 -5.22
C PRO A 52 22.29 9.21 -4.93
N HIS A 53 22.48 8.90 -3.67
CA HIS A 53 22.59 7.55 -3.12
C HIS A 53 21.40 7.32 -2.20
N ILE A 54 20.60 6.31 -2.51
CA ILE A 54 19.40 5.93 -1.77
C ILE A 54 19.61 4.53 -1.21
N GLY A 55 19.20 4.30 0.02
CA GLY A 55 19.22 3.00 0.67
C GLY A 55 18.18 2.92 1.78
N GLU A 56 17.97 1.72 2.30
CA GLU A 56 17.07 1.45 3.41
C GLU A 56 17.90 0.97 4.60
N VAL A 57 17.48 1.29 5.81
CA VAL A 57 17.93 0.65 7.05
C VAL A 57 16.82 -0.27 7.50
N ASP A 58 17.13 -1.55 7.68
CA ASP A 58 16.13 -2.55 8.03
C ASP A 58 15.47 -2.21 9.38
N ILE A 59 16.28 -1.90 10.40
CA ILE A 59 15.82 -1.53 11.75
C ILE A 59 16.72 -0.44 12.36
N ALA A 60 16.16 0.54 13.06
CA ALA A 60 16.89 1.52 13.85
C ALA A 60 16.37 1.51 15.30
N VAL A 61 17.28 1.36 16.27
CA VAL A 61 16.95 1.26 17.70
C VAL A 61 17.48 2.48 18.43
N VAL A 62 16.63 3.15 19.20
CA VAL A 62 16.98 4.31 20.04
C VAL A 62 16.92 3.89 21.49
N SER A 63 18.05 4.06 22.19
CA SER A 63 18.15 3.80 23.62
C SER A 63 17.56 4.94 24.47
N PRO A 64 17.32 4.72 25.77
CA PRO A 64 16.90 5.76 26.72
C PRO A 64 17.90 6.92 26.81
N GLY A 65 19.18 6.66 26.58
CA GLY A 65 20.23 7.69 26.57
C GLY A 65 20.43 8.40 25.23
N GLY A 66 19.57 8.17 24.24
CA GLY A 66 19.67 8.82 22.92
C GLY A 66 20.76 8.26 21.99
N PHE A 67 21.35 7.10 22.33
CA PHE A 67 22.18 6.33 21.39
C PHE A 67 21.32 5.70 20.29
N LEU A 68 21.73 5.89 19.03
CA LEU A 68 21.08 5.34 17.84
C LEU A 68 21.87 4.13 17.30
N LEU A 69 21.24 2.96 17.24
CA LEU A 69 21.83 1.75 16.67
C LEU A 69 21.11 1.40 15.36
N LEU A 70 21.86 1.37 14.25
CA LEU A 70 21.34 0.90 12.96
C LEU A 70 21.59 -0.59 12.82
N VAL A 71 20.53 -1.34 12.58
CA VAL A 71 20.54 -2.79 12.51
C VAL A 71 20.20 -3.21 11.08
N GLU A 72 21.14 -3.88 10.43
CA GLU A 72 20.98 -4.45 9.09
C GLU A 72 20.79 -5.96 9.22
N VAL A 73 19.75 -6.51 8.61
CA VAL A 73 19.43 -7.93 8.59
C VAL A 73 19.82 -8.51 7.24
N LYS A 74 20.56 -9.63 7.25
CA LYS A 74 20.86 -10.37 6.02
C LYS A 74 20.54 -11.86 6.20
N ALA A 75 19.43 -12.26 5.60
CA ALA A 75 18.98 -13.64 5.50
C ALA A 75 19.33 -14.27 4.13
N GLY A 76 19.40 -15.61 4.10
CA GLY A 76 19.74 -16.42 2.92
C GLY A 76 21.25 -16.71 2.76
N SER A 77 21.67 -17.11 1.56
CA SER A 77 23.06 -17.50 1.26
C SER A 77 24.02 -16.30 1.28
N VAL A 78 24.71 -16.12 2.41
CA VAL A 78 25.86 -15.22 2.55
C VAL A 78 27.13 -16.04 2.34
N GLN A 79 28.03 -15.57 1.48
CA GLN A 79 29.36 -16.17 1.31
C GLN A 79 30.38 -15.35 2.08
N GLN A 80 31.20 -16.04 2.87
CA GLN A 80 32.33 -15.44 3.59
C GLN A 80 33.60 -15.63 2.76
N ASP A 81 34.29 -14.52 2.50
CA ASP A 81 35.66 -14.48 1.98
C ASP A 81 36.59 -14.01 3.12
N GLU A 82 37.90 -14.25 3.03
CA GLU A 82 38.89 -14.01 4.10
C GLU A 82 38.88 -12.57 4.65
N HIS A 83 38.31 -11.62 3.90
CA HIS A 83 38.22 -10.20 4.28
C HIS A 83 36.83 -9.56 4.18
N ARG A 84 35.80 -10.27 3.67
CA ARG A 84 34.49 -9.66 3.34
C ARG A 84 33.32 -10.63 3.50
N LEU A 85 32.15 -10.07 3.82
CA LEU A 85 30.87 -10.76 3.67
C LEU A 85 30.22 -10.31 2.35
N VAL A 86 29.91 -11.27 1.49
CA VAL A 86 29.43 -11.01 0.12
C VAL A 86 28.08 -11.69 -0.09
N LYS A 87 27.11 -10.92 -0.62
CA LYS A 87 25.80 -11.46 -1.04
C LYS A 87 25.72 -11.45 -2.58
N ARG A 88 25.54 -12.63 -3.17
CA ARG A 88 25.29 -12.80 -4.61
C ARG A 88 23.78 -12.91 -4.86
N TYR A 89 23.24 -12.02 -5.67
CA TYR A 89 21.85 -12.11 -6.15
C TYR A 89 21.84 -12.94 -7.44
N GLY A 90 20.83 -13.79 -7.62
CA GLY A 90 20.73 -14.65 -8.81
C GLY A 90 20.75 -13.81 -10.09
N GLY A 91 21.81 -13.95 -10.89
CA GLY A 91 21.94 -13.36 -12.23
C GLY A 91 23.13 -12.41 -12.49
N GLY A 92 23.97 -12.09 -11.50
CA GLY A 92 25.15 -11.23 -11.72
C GLY A 92 26.42 -11.75 -11.03
N ASP A 93 27.56 -11.70 -11.73
CA ASP A 93 28.84 -12.32 -11.31
C ASP A 93 29.61 -11.51 -10.24
N GLU A 94 29.20 -10.26 -9.95
CA GLU A 94 29.80 -9.43 -8.91
C GLU A 94 28.95 -9.44 -7.63
N GLY A 95 29.44 -10.14 -6.60
CA GLY A 95 28.79 -10.12 -5.28
C GLY A 95 28.93 -8.77 -4.57
N LYS A 96 27.90 -8.34 -3.82
CA LYS A 96 27.92 -7.06 -3.08
C LYS A 96 28.58 -7.20 -1.71
N ASP A 97 29.56 -6.34 -1.42
CA ASP A 97 30.23 -6.21 -0.11
C ASP A 97 29.31 -5.53 0.91
N ILE A 98 28.92 -6.29 1.94
CA ILE A 98 27.99 -5.87 3.00
C ILE A 98 28.64 -4.81 3.91
N GLY A 99 29.94 -4.89 4.19
CA GLY A 99 30.65 -3.92 5.01
C GLY A 99 30.80 -2.57 4.33
N ALA A 100 31.03 -2.56 3.03
CA ALA A 100 31.03 -1.32 2.25
C ALA A 100 29.65 -0.65 2.22
N GLN A 101 28.56 -1.44 2.24
CA GLN A 101 27.19 -0.91 2.32
C GLN A 101 26.90 -0.28 3.69
N LEU A 102 27.22 -0.98 4.78
CA LEU A 102 27.01 -0.50 6.14
C LEU A 102 27.77 0.80 6.44
N ARG A 103 29.03 0.92 6.00
CA ARG A 103 29.81 2.16 6.14
C ARG A 103 29.19 3.34 5.38
N ARG A 104 28.65 3.10 4.19
CA ARG A 104 27.99 4.15 3.39
C ARG A 104 26.72 4.66 4.07
N MET A 105 25.90 3.74 4.57
CA MET A 105 24.69 4.04 5.33
C MET A 105 25.01 4.85 6.60
N HIS A 106 26.00 4.41 7.37
CA HIS A 106 26.43 5.08 8.59
C HIS A 106 26.89 6.52 8.34
N SER A 107 27.77 6.74 7.35
CA SER A 107 28.22 8.09 6.98
C SER A 107 27.09 8.99 6.49
N ALA A 108 26.13 8.46 5.73
CA ALA A 108 24.99 9.21 5.23
C ALA A 108 24.09 9.70 6.36
N LEU A 109 23.77 8.81 7.32
CA LEU A 109 22.92 9.18 8.44
C LEU A 109 23.59 10.17 9.39
N LEU A 110 24.89 10.00 9.66
CA LEU A 110 25.67 10.97 10.44
C LEU A 110 25.65 12.37 9.83
N SER A 111 25.73 12.48 8.50
CA SER A 111 25.61 13.77 7.82
C SER A 111 24.24 14.40 8.07
N ARG A 112 23.16 13.61 7.99
CA ARG A 112 21.79 14.10 8.19
C ARG A 112 21.52 14.54 9.63
N LEU A 113 22.02 13.79 10.61
CA LEU A 113 21.95 14.17 12.02
C LEU A 113 22.69 15.48 12.26
N LYS A 114 23.87 15.65 11.65
CA LYS A 114 24.64 16.90 11.72
C LYS A 114 23.88 18.09 11.13
N ASP A 115 23.22 17.91 9.98
CA ASP A 115 22.41 18.94 9.31
C ASP A 115 21.17 19.32 10.14
N ALA A 116 20.60 18.37 10.88
CA ALA A 116 19.49 18.57 11.79
C ALA A 116 19.91 19.14 13.18
N GLY A 117 21.19 19.45 13.38
CA GLY A 117 21.69 19.96 14.65
C GLY A 117 21.83 18.90 15.76
N LEU A 118 21.74 17.61 15.42
CA LEU A 118 21.87 16.46 16.32
C LEU A 118 23.31 15.92 16.34
N ARG A 119 24.29 16.81 16.54
CA ARG A 119 25.74 16.47 16.45
C ARG A 119 26.24 15.57 17.59
N ASP A 120 25.53 15.60 18.72
CA ASP A 120 25.90 14.87 19.93
C ASP A 120 25.28 13.46 19.98
N VAL A 121 24.45 13.11 19.00
CA VAL A 121 23.88 11.75 18.87
C VAL A 121 24.98 10.79 18.43
N ARG A 122 25.24 9.78 19.27
CA ARG A 122 26.13 8.67 18.92
C ARG A 122 25.39 7.63 18.08
N VAL A 123 26.03 7.19 17.00
CA VAL A 123 25.46 6.22 16.05
C VAL A 123 26.34 4.98 15.94
N GLY A 124 25.77 3.82 16.26
CA GLY A 124 26.36 2.50 16.03
C GLY A 124 25.75 1.76 14.84
N THR A 125 26.39 0.67 14.41
CA THR A 125 25.86 -0.26 13.40
C THR A 125 25.97 -1.70 13.88
N LEU A 126 24.96 -2.52 13.58
CA LEU A 126 24.89 -3.94 13.89
C LEU A 126 24.43 -4.72 12.66
N LEU A 127 25.19 -5.71 12.23
CA LEU A 127 24.76 -6.69 11.23
C LEU A 127 24.18 -7.90 11.92
N VAL A 128 22.97 -8.34 11.53
CA VAL A 128 22.32 -9.54 12.06
C VAL A 128 22.22 -10.58 10.94
N LEU A 129 22.81 -11.74 11.18
CA LEU A 129 22.82 -12.89 10.29
C LEU A 129 22.04 -14.05 10.93
N PRO A 130 20.70 -14.04 10.87
CA PRO A 130 19.88 -15.00 11.62
C PRO A 130 20.04 -16.44 11.16
N ASP A 131 20.48 -16.67 9.92
CA ASP A 131 20.62 -18.00 9.30
C ASP A 131 22.08 -18.46 9.13
N HIS A 132 23.06 -17.63 9.50
CA HIS A 132 24.47 -17.90 9.21
C HIS A 132 25.32 -17.78 10.47
N ARG A 133 26.22 -18.74 10.69
CA ARG A 133 27.24 -18.68 11.76
C ARG A 133 28.56 -18.21 11.15
N LEU A 134 29.22 -17.27 11.80
CA LEU A 134 30.55 -16.85 11.37
C LEU A 134 31.59 -17.88 11.80
N THR A 135 32.50 -18.25 10.90
CA THR A 135 33.59 -19.18 11.20
C THR A 135 34.88 -18.46 11.59
N ALA A 136 34.98 -17.15 11.33
CA ALA A 136 36.09 -16.28 11.71
C ALA A 136 35.63 -14.81 11.85
N PRO A 137 36.33 -13.97 12.63
CA PRO A 137 36.07 -12.53 12.69
C PRO A 137 36.24 -11.88 11.31
N VAL A 138 35.30 -11.05 10.90
CA VAL A 138 35.37 -10.34 9.62
C VAL A 138 36.03 -8.97 9.83
N LEU A 139 37.24 -8.80 9.29
CA LEU A 139 38.06 -7.57 9.42
C LEU A 139 37.36 -6.26 9.01
N ALA A 140 36.36 -6.34 8.11
CA ALA A 140 35.60 -5.19 7.63
C ALA A 140 34.57 -4.63 8.65
N HIS A 141 34.38 -5.32 9.78
CA HIS A 141 33.46 -4.96 10.85
C HIS A 141 34.20 -4.99 12.20
N ALA A 142 33.87 -4.08 13.12
CA ALA A 142 34.28 -4.28 14.50
C ALA A 142 33.64 -5.60 15.01
N PRO A 143 34.35 -6.46 15.78
CA PRO A 143 33.81 -7.74 16.29
C PRO A 143 32.51 -7.59 17.09
N GLU A 144 32.23 -6.39 17.57
CA GLU A 144 31.02 -6.01 18.30
C GLU A 144 29.80 -5.77 17.41
N GLY A 145 30.02 -5.51 16.11
CA GLY A 145 29.01 -5.11 15.14
C GLY A 145 28.41 -6.23 14.29
N VAL A 146 28.56 -7.50 14.68
CA VAL A 146 27.87 -8.62 14.02
C VAL A 146 27.24 -9.57 15.07
N VAL A 147 25.98 -9.93 14.87
CA VAL A 147 25.27 -10.99 15.59
C VAL A 147 24.93 -12.07 14.58
N ASP A 148 25.54 -13.23 14.74
CA ASP A 148 25.31 -14.37 13.87
C ASP A 148 24.20 -15.29 14.43
N ALA A 149 23.91 -16.39 13.75
CA ALA A 149 22.87 -17.33 14.18
C ALA A 149 23.12 -17.94 15.57
N ALA A 150 24.38 -17.98 16.05
CA ALA A 150 24.70 -18.44 17.41
C ALA A 150 24.38 -17.37 18.46
N GLY A 151 24.63 -16.10 18.12
CA GLY A 151 24.34 -14.96 18.99
C GLY A 151 22.90 -14.45 18.93
N PHE A 152 22.11 -14.87 17.94
CA PHE A 152 20.74 -14.37 17.72
C PHE A 152 19.80 -14.49 18.93
N PRO A 153 19.80 -15.58 19.72
CA PRO A 153 18.98 -15.66 20.95
C PRO A 153 19.30 -14.56 21.98
N GLU A 154 20.50 -14.00 21.95
CA GLU A 154 21.00 -12.97 22.85
C GLU A 154 20.98 -11.56 22.24
N LEU A 155 20.28 -11.39 21.11
CA LEU A 155 20.27 -10.15 20.33
C LEU A 155 19.91 -8.92 21.17
N ALA A 156 18.83 -8.97 21.94
CA ALA A 156 18.38 -7.84 22.75
C ALA A 156 19.40 -7.46 23.84
N ARG A 157 20.05 -8.46 24.46
CA ARG A 157 21.12 -8.24 25.44
C ARG A 157 22.33 -7.58 24.76
N ARG A 158 22.68 -8.01 23.54
CA ARG A 158 23.77 -7.43 22.77
C ARG A 158 23.48 -5.98 22.37
N VAL A 159 22.25 -5.66 21.97
CA VAL A 159 21.83 -4.28 21.68
C VAL A 159 21.94 -3.39 22.90
N GLN A 160 21.52 -3.85 24.08
CA GLN A 160 21.70 -3.12 25.33
C GLN A 160 23.19 -2.86 25.63
N GLN A 161 24.05 -3.86 25.41
CA GLN A 161 25.49 -3.72 25.61
C GLN A 161 26.14 -2.66 24.72
N LEU A 162 25.73 -2.61 23.44
CA LEU A 162 26.24 -1.66 22.46
C LEU A 162 25.78 -0.23 22.72
N ALA A 163 24.65 -0.06 23.40
CA ALA A 163 24.06 1.24 23.69
C ALA A 163 24.44 1.80 25.07
N HIS A 164 25.37 1.18 25.80
CA HIS A 164 25.89 1.73 27.06
C HIS A 164 26.80 2.93 26.80
N TRP A 165 26.18 4.09 26.61
CA TRP A 165 26.84 5.38 26.45
C TRP A 165 26.25 6.37 27.45
N GLU A 166 27.00 7.44 27.77
CA GLU A 166 26.48 8.55 28.57
C GLU A 166 25.19 9.09 27.93
N ALA A 167 24.18 9.27 28.77
CA ALA A 167 22.88 9.75 28.31
C ALA A 167 23.03 11.14 27.70
N ALA A 168 22.57 11.28 26.46
CA ALA A 168 22.29 12.58 25.90
C ALA A 168 21.21 13.27 26.75
N ASP A 169 21.22 14.60 26.78
CA ASP A 169 20.13 15.39 27.36
C ASP A 169 18.78 14.91 26.79
N ASP A 170 17.74 14.82 27.63
CA ASP A 170 16.40 14.37 27.25
C ASP A 170 15.89 15.17 26.02
N SER A 171 16.27 16.46 25.92
CA SER A 171 15.95 17.31 24.78
C SER A 171 16.58 16.85 23.45
N VAL A 172 17.71 16.15 23.48
CA VAL A 172 18.40 15.59 22.30
C VAL A 172 17.70 14.30 21.87
N ARG A 173 17.30 13.46 22.84
CA ARG A 173 16.56 12.22 22.55
C ARG A 173 15.22 12.51 21.91
N GLU A 174 14.44 13.44 22.45
CA GLU A 174 13.15 13.82 21.87
C GLU A 174 13.33 14.36 20.45
N ARG A 175 14.29 15.25 20.23
CA ARG A 175 14.61 15.75 18.87
C ARG A 175 15.12 14.67 17.94
N LEU A 176 15.80 13.64 18.45
CA LEU A 176 16.19 12.46 17.68
C LEU A 176 14.96 11.64 17.30
N LEU A 177 14.06 11.33 18.24
CA LEU A 177 12.82 10.62 17.93
C LEU A 177 11.97 11.40 16.94
N ASP A 178 11.85 12.72 17.10
CA ASP A 178 11.19 13.60 16.15
C ASP A 178 11.91 13.66 14.81
N PHE A 179 13.25 13.63 14.78
CA PHE A 179 14.01 13.57 13.54
C PHE A 179 13.77 12.24 12.81
N LEU A 180 13.72 11.13 13.53
CA LEU A 180 13.39 9.83 12.95
C LEU A 180 11.92 9.85 12.48
N ALA A 181 10.98 10.32 13.31
CA ALA A 181 9.57 10.39 12.96
C ALA A 181 9.26 11.37 11.79
N ASN A 182 9.93 12.53 11.72
CA ASN A 182 9.66 13.61 10.75
C ASN A 182 10.58 13.60 9.53
N ARG A 183 11.89 13.28 9.68
CA ARG A 183 12.89 13.33 8.60
C ARG A 183 13.01 12.01 7.84
N PHE A 184 12.30 10.95 8.23
CA PHE A 184 12.04 9.80 7.35
C PHE A 184 10.90 10.04 6.34
N HIS A 185 10.43 11.29 6.23
CA HIS A 185 10.05 11.89 4.95
C HIS A 185 11.24 12.64 4.33
N VAL A 186 12.29 11.94 3.91
CA VAL A 186 13.11 12.46 2.80
C VAL A 186 12.33 12.12 1.54
N VAL A 187 11.84 13.14 0.83
CA VAL A 187 11.08 13.05 -0.42
C VAL A 187 11.53 11.82 -1.22
N PRO A 188 10.72 10.75 -1.26
CA PRO A 188 11.01 9.62 -2.11
C PRO A 188 10.91 10.10 -3.54
N ASP A 189 11.67 9.49 -4.44
CA ASP A 189 11.21 9.37 -5.82
C ASP A 189 9.74 8.93 -5.75
N VAL A 190 8.82 9.81 -6.16
CA VAL A 190 7.38 9.69 -5.92
C VAL A 190 6.86 8.32 -6.37
N SER A 191 7.55 7.74 -7.36
CA SER A 191 7.34 6.39 -7.86
C SER A 191 7.38 5.30 -6.78
N SER A 192 8.35 5.37 -5.88
CA SER A 192 8.60 4.41 -4.79
C SER A 192 7.61 4.57 -3.62
N TRP A 193 7.18 5.81 -3.34
CA TRP A 193 6.24 6.16 -2.28
C TRP A 193 4.83 5.65 -2.56
N ILE A 194 4.34 5.88 -3.79
CA ILE A 194 3.03 5.40 -4.22
C ILE A 194 2.99 3.86 -4.20
N GLY A 195 4.09 3.19 -4.57
CA GLY A 195 4.20 1.73 -4.47
C GLY A 195 4.11 1.21 -3.02
N GLN A 196 4.77 1.86 -2.06
CA GLN A 196 4.70 1.49 -0.64
C GLN A 196 3.31 1.79 -0.03
N VAL A 197 2.70 2.94 -0.34
CA VAL A 197 1.33 3.29 0.09
C VAL A 197 0.31 2.31 -0.48
N GLN A 198 0.42 1.94 -1.75
CA GLN A 198 -0.46 0.93 -2.37
C GLN A 198 -0.30 -0.46 -1.74
N ARG A 199 0.94 -0.89 -1.44
CA ARG A 199 1.19 -2.18 -0.77
C ARG A 199 0.69 -2.20 0.68
N ASN A 200 0.97 -1.17 1.45
CA ASN A 200 0.51 -1.04 2.84
C ASN A 200 -1.01 -0.88 2.92
N SER A 201 -1.60 -0.10 2.01
CA SER A 201 -3.05 -0.01 1.87
C SER A 201 -3.65 -1.38 1.56
N THR A 202 -3.10 -2.16 0.61
CA THR A 202 -3.61 -3.51 0.28
C THR A 202 -3.58 -4.47 1.48
N ALA A 203 -2.54 -4.39 2.32
CA ALA A 203 -2.42 -5.19 3.54
C ALA A 203 -3.44 -4.80 4.63
N MET A 204 -3.69 -3.50 4.85
CA MET A 204 -4.64 -3.00 5.87
C MET A 204 -6.09 -3.00 5.41
N THR A 205 -6.32 -2.91 4.10
CA THR A 205 -7.64 -3.01 3.44
C THR A 205 -8.25 -4.42 3.57
N SER A 206 -7.53 -5.36 4.20
CA SER A 206 -8.05 -6.67 4.61
C SER A 206 -9.08 -6.59 5.73
N GLY A 207 -9.35 -5.42 6.33
CA GLY A 207 -10.34 -5.22 7.39
C GLY A 207 -11.65 -5.98 7.13
N LEU A 208 -12.38 -5.63 6.06
CA LEU A 208 -13.61 -6.34 5.68
C LEU A 208 -13.36 -7.85 5.43
N ALA A 209 -12.27 -8.20 4.77
CA ALA A 209 -11.92 -9.58 4.43
C ALA A 209 -11.62 -10.48 5.64
N THR A 210 -11.31 -9.90 6.81
CA THR A 210 -10.97 -10.68 8.03
C THR A 210 -12.18 -11.04 8.87
N TRP A 211 -13.23 -10.22 8.90
CA TRP A 211 -14.36 -10.43 9.82
C TRP A 211 -15.72 -10.59 9.11
N VAL A 212 -15.92 -9.98 7.93
CA VAL A 212 -17.19 -10.15 7.19
C VAL A 212 -17.42 -11.63 6.83
N PRO A 213 -16.39 -12.39 6.38
CA PRO A 213 -16.56 -13.83 6.14
C PRO A 213 -16.83 -14.66 7.38
N GLU A 214 -16.77 -14.10 8.60
CA GLU A 214 -17.12 -14.78 9.86
C GLU A 214 -18.56 -14.48 10.30
N VAL A 215 -19.21 -13.47 9.74
CA VAL A 215 -20.64 -13.22 9.99
C VAL A 215 -21.45 -14.37 9.40
N ARG A 216 -22.36 -14.94 10.19
CA ARG A 216 -23.24 -16.04 9.79
C ARG A 216 -24.69 -15.65 10.01
N HIS A 217 -25.53 -15.88 9.01
CA HIS A 217 -26.97 -15.70 9.11
C HIS A 217 -27.70 -16.80 8.31
N ALA A 218 -28.86 -17.22 8.81
CA ALA A 218 -29.62 -18.34 8.24
C ALA A 218 -30.02 -18.13 6.78
N SER A 219 -30.21 -16.88 6.36
CA SER A 219 -30.55 -16.56 4.96
C SER A 219 -29.38 -16.69 3.99
N GLY A 220 -28.13 -16.70 4.48
CA GLY A 220 -26.93 -16.68 3.65
C GLY A 220 -26.73 -15.42 2.81
N ARG A 221 -27.51 -14.36 3.03
CA ARG A 221 -27.53 -13.14 2.22
C ARG A 221 -26.91 -11.96 2.97
N TYR A 222 -25.97 -11.29 2.33
CA TYR A 222 -25.22 -10.18 2.90
C TYR A 222 -25.19 -9.01 1.91
N VAL A 223 -25.53 -7.82 2.40
CA VAL A 223 -25.34 -6.57 1.67
C VAL A 223 -24.27 -5.78 2.39
N VAL A 224 -23.18 -5.46 1.71
CA VAL A 224 -22.06 -4.73 2.26
C VAL A 224 -22.02 -3.36 1.60
N HIS A 225 -22.49 -2.36 2.33
CA HIS A 225 -22.31 -0.96 1.99
C HIS A 225 -20.98 -0.49 2.58
N ALA A 226 -19.99 -0.31 1.72
CA ALA A 226 -18.66 0.08 2.17
C ALA A 226 -18.13 1.21 1.30
N THR A 227 -17.60 2.25 1.95
CA THR A 227 -17.06 3.43 1.27
C THR A 227 -15.90 3.08 0.30
N ALA A 228 -15.57 3.99 -0.60
CA ALA A 228 -14.37 3.90 -1.45
C ALA A 228 -13.14 3.60 -0.58
N GLY A 229 -12.33 2.62 -0.98
CA GLY A 229 -11.12 2.28 -0.23
C GLY A 229 -11.32 1.49 1.07
N ALA A 230 -12.53 1.00 1.35
CA ALA A 230 -12.83 0.13 2.50
C ALA A 230 -12.41 -1.34 2.31
N GLY A 231 -12.12 -1.76 1.06
CA GLY A 231 -11.67 -3.11 0.74
C GLY A 231 -12.71 -4.09 0.23
N LYS A 232 -13.72 -3.59 -0.49
CA LYS A 232 -14.74 -4.42 -1.15
C LYS A 232 -14.11 -5.49 -2.05
N THR A 233 -13.20 -5.10 -2.93
CA THR A 233 -12.50 -6.02 -3.85
C THR A 233 -11.67 -7.06 -3.10
N GLN A 234 -11.03 -6.67 -1.99
CA GLN A 234 -10.23 -7.55 -1.14
C GLN A 234 -11.12 -8.57 -0.41
N LEU A 235 -12.29 -8.13 0.08
CA LEU A 235 -13.32 -9.02 0.61
C LEU A 235 -13.80 -10.01 -0.46
N ALA A 236 -14.10 -9.53 -1.68
CA ALA A 236 -14.50 -10.40 -2.80
C ALA A 236 -13.44 -11.48 -3.07
N LEU A 237 -12.17 -11.08 -3.24
CA LEU A 237 -11.08 -12.02 -3.46
C LEU A 237 -10.92 -13.05 -2.33
N ALA A 238 -11.05 -12.63 -1.07
CA ALA A 238 -10.98 -13.53 0.08
C ALA A 238 -12.11 -14.57 0.07
N LEU A 239 -13.36 -14.13 -0.16
CA LEU A 239 -14.53 -15.00 -0.27
C LEU A 239 -14.38 -16.02 -1.40
N LEU A 240 -13.95 -15.57 -2.59
CA LEU A 240 -13.78 -16.43 -3.77
C LEU A 240 -12.66 -17.46 -3.56
N ARG A 241 -11.53 -17.06 -2.99
CA ARG A 241 -10.41 -17.97 -2.67
C ARG A 241 -10.81 -19.00 -1.64
N GLN A 242 -11.53 -18.61 -0.59
CA GLN A 242 -12.02 -19.52 0.44
C GLN A 242 -13.01 -20.54 -0.14
N ALA A 243 -13.96 -20.09 -0.97
CA ALA A 243 -14.94 -20.97 -1.61
C ALA A 243 -14.28 -21.93 -2.60
N SER A 244 -13.39 -21.44 -3.46
CA SER A 244 -12.63 -22.26 -4.41
C SER A 244 -11.74 -23.29 -3.70
N GLY A 245 -11.04 -22.91 -2.62
CA GLY A 245 -10.27 -23.84 -1.79
C GLY A 245 -11.12 -24.93 -1.14
N SER A 246 -12.39 -24.62 -0.86
CA SER A 246 -13.39 -25.57 -0.37
C SER A 246 -14.10 -26.35 -1.49
N LYS A 247 -13.65 -26.20 -2.74
CA LYS A 247 -14.23 -26.81 -3.96
C LYS A 247 -15.70 -26.46 -4.19
N LEU A 248 -16.14 -25.31 -3.70
CA LEU A 248 -17.48 -24.78 -3.91
C LEU A 248 -17.57 -24.07 -5.26
N ARG A 249 -18.71 -24.22 -5.94
CA ARG A 249 -19.01 -23.49 -7.17
C ARG A 249 -19.25 -22.04 -6.81
N CYS A 250 -18.42 -21.13 -7.33
CA CYS A 250 -18.50 -19.72 -6.98
C CYS A 250 -18.41 -18.82 -8.21
N ALA A 251 -19.16 -17.73 -8.17
CA ALA A 251 -19.18 -16.72 -9.21
C ALA A 251 -18.91 -15.33 -8.65
N TYR A 252 -18.13 -14.54 -9.41
CA TYR A 252 -17.97 -13.11 -9.23
C TYR A 252 -18.58 -12.38 -10.42
N VAL A 253 -19.36 -11.34 -10.13
CA VAL A 253 -20.08 -10.55 -11.12
C VAL A 253 -19.90 -9.08 -10.82
N CYS A 254 -19.58 -8.30 -11.84
CA CYS A 254 -19.56 -6.83 -11.77
C CYS A 254 -20.03 -6.25 -13.11
N ILE A 255 -20.15 -4.93 -13.20
CA ILE A 255 -20.51 -4.27 -14.48
C ILE A 255 -19.27 -3.96 -15.31
N SER A 256 -18.17 -3.59 -14.65
CA SER A 256 -16.93 -3.19 -15.30
C SER A 256 -16.21 -4.39 -15.92
N GLN A 257 -16.14 -4.43 -17.26
CA GLN A 257 -15.34 -5.43 -17.99
C GLN A 257 -13.85 -5.39 -17.60
N PRO A 258 -13.19 -4.21 -17.44
CA PRO A 258 -11.83 -4.15 -16.91
C PRO A 258 -11.68 -4.79 -15.52
N LEU A 259 -12.64 -4.55 -14.62
CA LEU A 259 -12.63 -5.14 -13.28
C LEU A 259 -12.80 -6.65 -13.35
N ALA A 260 -13.75 -7.16 -14.14
CA ALA A 260 -13.94 -8.60 -14.35
C ALA A 260 -12.65 -9.26 -14.88
N ALA A 261 -12.02 -8.65 -15.90
CA ALA A 261 -10.76 -9.14 -16.45
C ALA A 261 -9.61 -9.09 -15.44
N HIS A 262 -9.58 -8.08 -14.56
CA HIS A 262 -8.60 -7.99 -13.48
C HIS A 262 -8.81 -9.10 -12.44
N ILE A 263 -10.03 -9.26 -11.93
CA ILE A 263 -10.40 -10.29 -10.95
C ILE A 263 -10.10 -11.69 -11.50
N ALA A 264 -10.43 -11.97 -12.75
CA ALA A 264 -10.17 -13.26 -13.41
C ALA A 264 -8.69 -13.67 -13.38
N ARG A 265 -7.75 -12.71 -13.38
CA ARG A 265 -6.30 -12.99 -13.25
C ARG A 265 -5.86 -13.28 -11.81
N LEU A 266 -6.64 -12.88 -10.81
CA LEU A 266 -6.28 -12.96 -9.40
C LEU A 266 -6.91 -14.15 -8.66
N VAL A 267 -7.93 -14.77 -9.26
CA VAL A 267 -8.66 -15.90 -8.70
C VAL A 267 -8.34 -17.20 -9.45
N PRO A 268 -8.49 -18.38 -8.82
CA PRO A 268 -8.32 -19.65 -9.50
C PRO A 268 -9.25 -19.81 -10.71
N ALA A 269 -8.82 -20.53 -11.74
CA ALA A 269 -9.60 -20.77 -12.97
C ALA A 269 -10.94 -21.51 -12.73
N THR A 270 -11.12 -22.11 -11.54
CA THR A 270 -12.39 -22.74 -11.14
C THR A 270 -13.49 -21.74 -10.77
N VAL A 271 -13.14 -20.46 -10.57
CA VAL A 271 -14.09 -19.39 -10.22
C VAL A 271 -14.68 -18.83 -11.49
N GLN A 272 -16.01 -18.77 -11.59
CA GLN A 272 -16.68 -18.10 -12.71
C GLN A 272 -16.57 -16.58 -12.51
N VAL A 273 -15.99 -15.87 -13.48
CA VAL A 273 -15.88 -14.41 -13.45
C VAL A 273 -16.53 -13.85 -14.70
N ALA A 274 -17.53 -12.99 -14.54
CA ALA A 274 -18.29 -12.47 -15.65
C ALA A 274 -18.77 -11.05 -15.39
N THR A 275 -19.12 -10.33 -16.47
CA THR A 275 -19.93 -9.13 -16.33
C THR A 275 -21.40 -9.49 -16.15
N LEU A 276 -22.20 -8.56 -15.62
CA LEU A 276 -23.64 -8.76 -15.43
C LEU A 276 -24.33 -9.23 -16.73
N ASP A 277 -24.09 -8.54 -17.84
CA ASP A 277 -24.70 -8.87 -19.13
C ASP A 277 -24.23 -10.23 -19.66
N ALA A 278 -22.95 -10.56 -19.49
CA ALA A 278 -22.41 -11.85 -19.91
C ALA A 278 -23.02 -13.01 -19.12
N LEU A 279 -23.18 -12.85 -17.81
CA LEU A 279 -23.73 -13.90 -16.95
C LEU A 279 -25.26 -14.03 -17.08
N ALA A 280 -25.96 -12.92 -17.38
CA ALA A 280 -27.39 -12.93 -17.66
C ALA A 280 -27.74 -13.65 -18.96
N ALA A 281 -26.82 -13.66 -19.94
CA ALA A 281 -26.97 -14.38 -21.20
C ALA A 281 -26.58 -15.88 -21.12
N ASP A 282 -25.95 -16.30 -20.02
CA ASP A 282 -25.54 -17.68 -19.76
C ASP A 282 -26.73 -18.54 -19.27
N ASP A 283 -26.59 -19.87 -19.33
CA ASP A 283 -27.65 -20.79 -18.92
C ASP A 283 -28.04 -20.59 -17.44
N GLN A 284 -29.30 -20.22 -17.21
CA GLN A 284 -29.87 -19.94 -15.89
C GLN A 284 -29.89 -21.18 -14.97
N SER A 285 -29.65 -22.38 -15.51
CA SER A 285 -29.65 -23.64 -14.75
C SER A 285 -28.43 -23.82 -13.85
N THR A 286 -27.33 -23.10 -14.10
CA THR A 286 -26.08 -23.29 -13.33
C THR A 286 -26.22 -22.70 -11.93
N GLN A 287 -26.39 -23.58 -10.95
CA GLN A 287 -26.44 -23.22 -9.54
C GLN A 287 -25.05 -23.03 -8.93
N MET A 288 -24.95 -22.16 -7.94
CA MET A 288 -23.68 -21.82 -7.26
C MET A 288 -23.85 -21.81 -5.74
N ASP A 289 -22.75 -22.13 -5.05
CA ASP A 289 -22.66 -22.15 -3.59
C ASP A 289 -22.29 -20.77 -3.03
N LEU A 290 -21.59 -19.95 -3.82
CA LEU A 290 -21.24 -18.57 -3.49
C LEU A 290 -21.44 -17.64 -4.71
N LEU A 291 -22.16 -16.55 -4.51
CA LEU A 291 -22.26 -15.43 -5.44
C LEU A 291 -21.67 -14.17 -4.80
N VAL A 292 -20.76 -13.49 -5.49
CA VAL A 292 -20.30 -12.14 -5.14
C VAL A 292 -20.68 -11.19 -6.26
N LEU A 293 -21.56 -10.24 -5.96
CA LEU A 293 -21.94 -9.14 -6.83
C LEU A 293 -21.18 -7.89 -6.35
N ASP A 294 -20.32 -7.31 -7.18
CA ASP A 294 -19.60 -6.07 -6.89
C ASP A 294 -20.13 -4.92 -7.75
N GLU A 295 -19.94 -3.69 -7.26
CA GLU A 295 -20.50 -2.46 -7.83
C GLU A 295 -22.04 -2.44 -7.85
N HIS A 296 -22.69 -2.88 -6.76
CA HIS A 296 -24.15 -2.99 -6.71
C HIS A 296 -24.90 -1.69 -6.95
N GLN A 297 -24.28 -0.54 -6.63
CA GLN A 297 -24.90 0.76 -6.80
C GLN A 297 -25.21 1.05 -8.27
N ASP A 298 -24.52 0.36 -9.18
CA ASP A 298 -24.72 0.49 -10.60
C ASP A 298 -25.64 -0.61 -11.19
N LEU A 299 -26.08 -1.58 -10.37
CA LEU A 299 -26.91 -2.72 -10.77
C LEU A 299 -28.41 -2.42 -10.69
N ASP A 300 -29.22 -3.03 -11.57
CA ASP A 300 -30.67 -3.02 -11.42
C ASP A 300 -31.18 -4.13 -10.49
N ALA A 301 -32.26 -3.85 -9.78
CA ALA A 301 -32.83 -4.75 -8.77
C ALA A 301 -33.31 -6.10 -9.35
N ALA A 302 -33.86 -6.08 -10.57
CA ALA A 302 -34.46 -7.27 -11.18
C ALA A 302 -33.39 -8.28 -11.60
N ARG A 303 -32.31 -7.83 -12.24
CA ARG A 303 -31.18 -8.68 -12.63
C ARG A 303 -30.39 -9.16 -11.42
N THR A 304 -30.22 -8.31 -10.41
CA THR A 304 -29.60 -8.69 -9.13
C THR A 304 -30.36 -9.85 -8.49
N GLU A 305 -31.69 -9.76 -8.43
CA GLU A 305 -32.54 -10.81 -7.88
C GLU A 305 -32.50 -12.10 -8.73
N ALA A 306 -32.50 -11.98 -10.06
CA ALA A 306 -32.39 -13.12 -10.97
C ALA A 306 -31.07 -13.90 -10.78
N LEU A 307 -29.94 -13.20 -10.62
CA LEU A 307 -28.65 -13.84 -10.32
C LEU A 307 -28.65 -14.49 -8.94
N ARG A 308 -29.24 -13.82 -7.95
CA ARG A 308 -29.36 -14.35 -6.59
C ARG A 308 -30.17 -15.65 -6.53
N ALA A 309 -31.18 -15.79 -7.39
CA ALA A 309 -31.98 -17.01 -7.49
C ALA A 309 -31.15 -18.24 -7.95
N ARG A 310 -29.95 -18.03 -8.51
CA ARG A 310 -29.03 -19.11 -8.90
C ARG A 310 -28.21 -19.65 -7.71
N VAL A 311 -28.31 -19.06 -6.52
CA VAL A 311 -27.63 -19.55 -5.32
C VAL A 311 -28.41 -20.71 -4.70
N VAL A 312 -27.74 -21.84 -4.45
CA VAL A 312 -28.36 -23.03 -3.85
C VAL A 312 -28.91 -22.76 -2.44
N PRO A 313 -29.90 -23.54 -1.96
CA PRO A 313 -30.25 -23.55 -0.54
C PRO A 313 -29.03 -23.81 0.34
N GLY A 314 -28.80 -22.96 1.34
CA GLY A 314 -27.59 -23.01 2.20
C GLY A 314 -26.34 -22.36 1.59
N GLY A 315 -26.39 -21.93 0.33
CA GLY A 315 -25.36 -21.12 -0.31
C GLY A 315 -25.33 -19.68 0.21
N ARG A 316 -24.33 -18.91 -0.21
CA ARG A 316 -24.12 -17.52 0.23
C ARG A 316 -24.14 -16.54 -0.93
N ALA A 317 -24.72 -15.37 -0.70
CA ALA A 317 -24.70 -14.26 -1.65
C ALA A 317 -24.19 -12.99 -0.94
N TYR A 318 -23.18 -12.35 -1.52
CA TYR A 318 -22.65 -11.07 -1.07
C TYR A 318 -22.90 -10.03 -2.15
N VAL A 319 -23.52 -8.93 -1.77
CA VAL A 319 -23.78 -7.77 -2.64
C VAL A 319 -22.96 -6.61 -2.09
N LEU A 320 -21.90 -6.25 -2.80
CA LEU A 320 -20.91 -5.26 -2.40
C LEU A 320 -21.12 -3.97 -3.20
N GLY A 321 -21.06 -2.83 -2.53
CA GLY A 321 -21.20 -1.54 -3.21
C GLY A 321 -21.11 -0.36 -2.27
N ASP A 322 -21.22 0.83 -2.85
CA ASP A 322 -21.10 2.10 -2.16
C ASP A 322 -22.23 3.03 -2.63
N VAL A 323 -23.19 3.30 -1.74
CA VAL A 323 -24.34 4.15 -2.05
C VAL A 323 -23.93 5.58 -2.38
N HIS A 324 -22.80 6.05 -1.85
CA HIS A 324 -22.29 7.39 -2.12
C HIS A 324 -21.57 7.50 -3.48
N GLN A 325 -21.36 6.37 -4.18
CA GLN A 325 -20.82 6.37 -5.56
C GLN A 325 -21.91 6.20 -6.62
N GLN A 326 -23.17 6.12 -6.22
CA GLN A 326 -24.29 6.06 -7.14
C GLN A 326 -24.41 7.40 -7.88
N THR A 327 -24.34 7.36 -9.21
CA THR A 327 -24.35 8.57 -10.07
C THR A 327 -25.72 8.91 -10.65
N ASP A 328 -26.76 8.14 -10.30
CA ASP A 328 -28.13 8.36 -10.74
C ASP A 328 -29.15 8.18 -9.60
N ASP A 329 -30.37 8.68 -9.81
CA ASP A 329 -31.43 8.73 -8.78
C ASP A 329 -32.20 7.40 -8.62
N ARG A 330 -31.59 6.26 -8.98
CA ARG A 330 -32.26 4.96 -8.85
C ARG A 330 -32.60 4.66 -7.39
N PRO A 331 -33.78 4.10 -7.11
CA PRO A 331 -34.14 3.72 -5.75
C PRO A 331 -33.18 2.64 -5.25
N GLY A 332 -32.66 2.84 -4.03
CA GLY A 332 -31.75 1.90 -3.40
C GLY A 332 -32.33 0.49 -3.32
N PHE A 333 -31.49 -0.50 -3.57
CA PHE A 333 -31.87 -1.91 -3.52
C PHE A 333 -32.02 -2.39 -2.07
N ALA A 334 -33.25 -2.74 -1.67
CA ALA A 334 -33.54 -3.26 -0.33
C ALA A 334 -33.84 -4.77 -0.37
N LEU A 335 -32.91 -5.59 0.15
CA LEU A 335 -33.11 -7.03 0.30
C LEU A 335 -33.81 -7.35 1.62
N ARG A 336 -35.02 -7.92 1.54
CA ARG A 336 -35.89 -8.14 2.70
C ARG A 336 -35.43 -9.20 3.71
N ASP A 337 -34.36 -9.96 3.44
CA ASP A 337 -33.82 -10.99 4.35
C ASP A 337 -32.28 -11.03 4.36
N ALA A 338 -31.62 -9.89 4.15
CA ALA A 338 -30.16 -9.81 4.14
C ALA A 338 -29.62 -9.17 5.42
N VAL A 339 -28.46 -9.65 5.86
CA VAL A 339 -27.65 -8.91 6.84
C VAL A 339 -27.05 -7.71 6.12
N VAL A 340 -27.36 -6.52 6.61
CA VAL A 340 -26.80 -5.27 6.08
C VAL A 340 -25.58 -4.88 6.92
N ILE A 341 -24.43 -4.82 6.27
CA ILE A 341 -23.16 -4.40 6.84
C ILE A 341 -22.81 -3.03 6.29
N ARG A 342 -22.51 -2.08 7.18
CA ARG A 342 -22.08 -0.73 6.82
C ARG A 342 -20.65 -0.50 7.30
N CYS A 343 -19.79 -0.01 6.41
CA CYS A 343 -18.39 0.29 6.71
C CYS A 343 -18.00 1.65 6.12
N LEU A 344 -17.67 2.59 7.01
CA LEU A 344 -17.22 3.94 6.65
C LEU A 344 -15.69 4.08 6.70
N ASP A 345 -14.96 2.99 6.96
CA ASP A 345 -13.50 3.02 7.03
C ASP A 345 -12.87 3.19 5.63
N ASN A 346 -11.97 4.15 5.47
CA ASN A 346 -11.16 4.34 4.27
C ASN A 346 -9.68 4.08 4.56
N PHE A 347 -9.13 3.06 3.90
CA PHE A 347 -7.72 2.66 4.02
C PHE A 347 -6.87 3.07 2.80
N ARG A 348 -7.51 3.55 1.72
CA ARG A 348 -6.88 3.89 0.44
C ARG A 348 -6.27 5.29 0.46
N SER A 349 -7.01 6.27 0.96
CA SER A 349 -6.69 7.69 0.82
C SER A 349 -5.95 8.22 2.06
N PRO A 350 -5.01 9.17 1.91
CA PRO A 350 -4.40 9.85 3.06
C PRO A 350 -5.44 10.53 3.95
N ARG A 351 -5.17 10.66 5.25
CA ARG A 351 -6.13 11.19 6.22
C ARG A 351 -6.64 12.58 5.87
N LYS A 352 -5.77 13.49 5.42
CA LYS A 352 -6.16 14.86 5.02
C LYS A 352 -7.08 14.91 3.79
N VAL A 353 -7.02 13.92 2.90
CA VAL A 353 -7.96 13.81 1.78
C VAL A 353 -9.36 13.42 2.31
N VAL A 354 -9.42 12.47 3.24
CA VAL A 354 -10.68 12.07 3.89
C VAL A 354 -11.26 13.21 4.74
N GLU A 355 -10.43 13.96 5.44
CA GLU A 355 -10.84 15.17 6.17
C GLU A 355 -11.48 16.20 5.22
N ALA A 356 -10.88 16.44 4.05
CA ALA A 356 -11.46 17.34 3.05
C ALA A 356 -12.81 16.85 2.53
N ILE A 357 -12.96 15.55 2.25
CA ILE A 357 -14.24 14.93 1.85
C ILE A 357 -15.33 15.20 2.90
N ASN A 358 -15.00 14.99 4.18
CA ASN A 358 -15.93 15.20 5.29
C ASN A 358 -16.27 16.68 5.51
N GLN A 359 -15.29 17.57 5.42
CA GLN A 359 -15.49 19.02 5.59
C GLN A 359 -16.37 19.60 4.48
N LEU A 360 -16.17 19.13 3.25
CA LEU A 360 -16.98 19.51 2.09
C LEU A 360 -18.35 18.81 2.05
N ARG A 361 -18.60 17.86 2.96
CA ARG A 361 -19.84 17.07 3.04
C ARG A 361 -20.18 16.39 1.71
N LEU A 362 -19.17 15.78 1.09
CA LEU A 362 -19.36 15.03 -0.17
C LEU A 362 -20.04 13.67 0.04
N THR A 363 -20.23 13.26 1.29
CA THR A 363 -20.96 12.05 1.69
C THR A 363 -21.97 12.41 2.79
N ASP A 364 -23.07 11.66 2.88
CA ASP A 364 -24.12 11.91 3.89
C ASP A 364 -23.62 11.62 5.31
N GLU A 365 -22.77 10.60 5.43
CA GLU A 365 -22.12 10.21 6.68
C GLU A 365 -20.60 10.46 6.60
N PRO A 366 -19.95 10.90 7.68
CA PRO A 366 -18.51 11.10 7.69
C PRO A 366 -17.73 9.80 7.47
N VAL A 367 -16.79 9.82 6.52
CA VAL A 367 -15.85 8.73 6.26
C VAL A 367 -14.77 8.69 7.36
N VAL A 368 -14.43 7.50 7.84
CA VAL A 368 -13.43 7.29 8.89
C VAL A 368 -12.08 7.01 8.25
N ALA A 369 -11.14 7.94 8.39
CA ALA A 369 -9.79 7.78 7.87
C ALA A 369 -9.01 6.72 8.67
N ARG A 370 -8.67 5.60 8.03
CA ARG A 370 -7.85 4.52 8.61
C ARG A 370 -6.47 4.40 7.99
N SER A 371 -6.15 5.25 7.01
CA SER A 371 -4.82 5.33 6.47
C SER A 371 -3.79 5.72 7.55
N PRO A 372 -2.64 5.02 7.64
CA PRO A 372 -1.56 5.40 8.54
C PRO A 372 -0.88 6.68 8.07
N PHE A 373 -1.06 7.05 6.80
CA PHE A 373 -0.52 8.25 6.19
C PHE A 373 -1.43 9.45 6.40
N ALA A 374 -0.89 10.51 7.02
CA ALA A 374 -1.59 11.78 7.14
C ALA A 374 -1.81 12.44 5.76
N GLY A 375 -0.77 12.46 4.92
CA GLY A 375 -0.77 13.16 3.63
C GLY A 375 -0.82 14.68 3.75
N GLU A 376 -1.18 15.32 2.65
CA GLU A 376 -1.32 16.78 2.50
C GLU A 376 -2.76 17.17 2.22
N VAL A 377 -3.10 18.43 2.52
CA VAL A 377 -4.43 18.96 2.18
C VAL A 377 -4.51 19.04 0.66
N PRO A 378 -5.60 18.56 0.02
CA PRO A 378 -5.77 18.72 -1.42
C PRO A 378 -5.65 20.17 -1.86
N GLY A 379 -4.94 20.41 -2.97
CA GLY A 379 -4.89 21.73 -3.61
C GLY A 379 -6.24 22.07 -4.27
N PHE A 380 -6.78 23.24 -3.95
CA PHE A 380 -7.99 23.76 -4.59
C PHE A 380 -7.62 24.92 -5.51
N HIS A 381 -7.90 24.78 -6.80
CA HIS A 381 -7.54 25.75 -7.82
C HIS A 381 -8.81 26.26 -8.50
N THR A 382 -8.90 27.57 -8.70
CA THR A 382 -9.98 28.23 -9.43
C THR A 382 -9.43 28.90 -10.67
N HIS A 383 -10.19 28.91 -11.74
CA HIS A 383 -9.89 29.63 -12.97
C HIS A 383 -11.07 30.55 -13.33
N ASP A 384 -10.82 31.54 -14.18
CA ASP A 384 -11.89 32.39 -14.71
C ASP A 384 -12.68 31.67 -15.83
N ALA A 385 -13.77 32.30 -16.29
CA ALA A 385 -14.59 31.74 -17.36
C ALA A 385 -14.00 31.94 -18.76
N ALA A 386 -12.75 32.42 -18.89
CA ALA A 386 -12.17 32.69 -20.20
C ALA A 386 -11.90 31.37 -20.95
N PRO A 387 -12.10 31.34 -22.29
CA PRO A 387 -11.76 30.18 -23.09
C PRO A 387 -10.30 29.73 -22.86
N GLY A 388 -10.11 28.46 -22.52
CA GLY A 388 -8.79 27.87 -22.28
C GLY A 388 -8.23 28.05 -20.86
N ALA A 389 -8.84 28.85 -20.00
CA ALA A 389 -8.34 29.07 -18.63
C ALA A 389 -8.36 27.80 -17.78
N ALA A 390 -9.39 26.97 -17.93
CA ALA A 390 -9.48 25.66 -17.28
C ALA A 390 -8.32 24.74 -17.66
N LEU A 391 -7.99 24.69 -18.96
CA LEU A 391 -6.90 23.88 -19.48
C LEU A 391 -5.55 24.38 -18.94
N ALA A 392 -5.31 25.68 -18.97
CA ALA A 392 -4.10 26.29 -18.44
C ALA A 392 -3.92 26.03 -16.94
N ALA A 393 -5.01 26.08 -16.16
CA ALA A 393 -4.98 25.76 -14.73
C ALA A 393 -4.61 24.29 -14.48
N VAL A 394 -5.18 23.35 -15.24
CA VAL A 394 -4.82 21.93 -15.17
C VAL A 394 -3.35 21.72 -15.55
N GLU A 395 -2.88 22.33 -16.64
CA GLU A 395 -1.48 22.23 -17.05
C GLU A 395 -0.50 22.79 -16.02
N ALA A 396 -0.87 23.87 -15.33
CA ALA A 396 -0.05 24.43 -14.26
C ALA A 396 0.10 23.44 -13.09
N VAL A 397 -0.99 22.76 -12.70
CA VAL A 397 -0.96 21.73 -11.65
C VAL A 397 -0.13 20.53 -12.09
N VAL A 398 -0.35 20.00 -13.30
CA VAL A 398 0.42 18.85 -13.81
C VAL A 398 1.91 19.19 -13.88
N ARG A 399 2.27 20.40 -14.33
CA ARG A 399 3.67 20.85 -14.37
C ARG A 399 4.28 20.94 -12.96
N GLY A 400 3.55 21.48 -11.99
CA GLY A 400 4.00 21.49 -10.59
C GLY A 400 4.28 20.09 -10.05
N LEU A 401 3.38 19.13 -10.30
CA LEU A 401 3.59 17.73 -9.91
C LEU A 401 4.80 17.11 -10.62
N LEU A 402 5.04 17.42 -11.89
CA LEU A 402 6.24 16.97 -12.61
C LEU A 402 7.52 17.57 -12.01
N ASP A 403 7.50 18.86 -11.68
CA ASP A 403 8.63 19.57 -11.06
C ASP A 403 8.94 18.98 -9.66
N ASP A 404 7.91 18.53 -8.95
CA ASP A 404 8.01 17.79 -7.68
C ASP A 404 8.43 16.31 -7.85
N GLY A 405 8.64 15.86 -9.09
CA GLY A 405 9.13 14.52 -9.42
C GLY A 405 8.05 13.43 -9.46
N VAL A 406 6.76 13.79 -9.54
CA VAL A 406 5.67 12.84 -9.72
C VAL A 406 5.68 12.30 -11.15
N PRO A 407 5.86 10.98 -11.38
CA PRO A 407 5.87 10.44 -12.74
C PRO A 407 4.46 10.45 -13.35
N ALA A 408 4.38 10.66 -14.67
CA ALA A 408 3.11 10.68 -15.41
C ALA A 408 2.23 9.44 -15.20
N ALA A 409 2.85 8.27 -15.07
CA ALA A 409 2.16 7.00 -14.82
C ALA A 409 1.41 6.94 -13.46
N GLN A 410 1.66 7.89 -12.57
CA GLN A 410 1.01 8.02 -11.26
C GLN A 410 0.02 9.19 -11.20
N MET A 411 -0.18 9.87 -12.33
CA MET A 411 -1.13 10.96 -12.47
C MET A 411 -2.32 10.53 -13.34
N ALA A 412 -3.50 11.00 -12.97
CA ALA A 412 -4.69 10.90 -13.80
C ALA A 412 -5.43 12.24 -13.75
N VAL A 413 -5.87 12.73 -14.90
CA VAL A 413 -6.70 13.93 -15.02
C VAL A 413 -8.13 13.48 -15.28
N LEU A 414 -9.02 13.79 -14.33
CA LEU A 414 -10.42 13.39 -14.39
C LEU A 414 -11.30 14.60 -14.66
N SER A 415 -12.29 14.42 -15.52
CA SER A 415 -13.27 15.47 -15.85
C SER A 415 -14.69 14.98 -15.57
N CYS A 416 -15.50 15.85 -14.96
CA CYS A 416 -16.94 15.60 -14.74
C CYS A 416 -17.80 15.86 -15.99
N ALA A 417 -17.19 16.27 -17.12
CA ALA A 417 -17.88 16.42 -18.40
C ALA A 417 -18.09 15.04 -19.04
N GLY A 418 -19.03 14.25 -18.49
CA GLY A 418 -19.27 12.83 -18.81
C GLY A 418 -19.13 12.45 -20.29
N ALA A 419 -20.17 12.62 -21.11
CA ALA A 419 -20.09 12.42 -22.57
C ALA A 419 -19.85 13.74 -23.35
N GLN A 420 -19.87 14.88 -22.67
CA GLN A 420 -19.71 16.17 -23.30
C GLN A 420 -18.22 16.48 -23.58
N PRO A 421 -17.92 17.16 -24.69
CA PRO A 421 -16.57 17.58 -24.99
C PRO A 421 -16.07 18.56 -23.93
N SER A 422 -14.88 18.31 -23.41
CA SER A 422 -14.17 19.21 -22.51
C SER A 422 -12.80 19.46 -23.13
N ALA A 423 -12.36 20.73 -23.15
CA ALA A 423 -11.05 21.09 -23.67
C ALA A 423 -9.92 20.25 -23.04
N VAL A 424 -10.05 19.89 -21.75
CA VAL A 424 -9.11 19.00 -21.04
C VAL A 424 -9.17 17.57 -21.57
N ARG A 425 -10.38 17.06 -21.83
CA ARG A 425 -10.57 15.72 -22.40
C ARG A 425 -10.21 15.63 -23.87
N GLU A 426 -10.11 16.74 -24.59
CA GLU A 426 -9.76 16.79 -26.02
C GLU A 426 -8.27 17.08 -26.26
N ALA A 427 -7.58 17.72 -25.31
CA ALA A 427 -6.17 18.08 -25.39
C ALA A 427 -5.23 16.87 -25.58
N THR A 428 -4.61 16.73 -26.75
CA THR A 428 -3.67 15.63 -27.07
C THR A 428 -2.36 15.70 -26.27
N LEU A 429 -2.04 16.89 -25.76
CA LEU A 429 -0.92 17.19 -24.90
C LEU A 429 -1.41 17.96 -23.67
N LEU A 430 -0.86 17.63 -22.50
CA LEU A 430 -1.06 18.38 -21.27
C LEU A 430 0.28 18.57 -20.57
N ALA A 431 0.69 19.82 -20.37
CA ALA A 431 1.99 20.15 -19.77
C ALA A 431 3.19 19.44 -20.46
N GLY A 432 3.10 19.23 -21.77
CA GLY A 432 4.12 18.55 -22.57
C GLY A 432 4.05 17.01 -22.58
N LEU A 433 3.13 16.42 -21.81
CA LEU A 433 2.88 14.97 -21.81
C LEU A 433 1.81 14.59 -22.81
N SER A 434 2.05 13.51 -23.54
CA SER A 434 1.04 12.90 -24.41
C SER A 434 -0.12 12.31 -23.60
N THR A 435 -1.37 12.59 -24.00
CA THR A 435 -2.53 12.07 -23.25
C THR A 435 -2.95 10.68 -23.71
N ARG A 436 -3.11 9.77 -22.75
CA ARG A 436 -3.65 8.42 -22.92
C ARG A 436 -5.12 8.38 -22.55
N ARG A 437 -5.94 7.78 -23.42
CA ARG A 437 -7.41 7.73 -23.27
C ARG A 437 -7.95 6.37 -23.66
N ARG A 438 -9.17 6.10 -23.19
CA ARG A 438 -9.94 4.93 -23.64
C ARG A 438 -10.73 5.28 -24.90
N ASN A 439 -10.36 4.63 -26.00
CA ASN A 439 -11.15 4.57 -27.22
C ASN A 439 -12.07 3.34 -27.15
N GLU A 440 -13.35 3.53 -27.45
CA GLU A 440 -14.30 2.43 -27.64
C GLU A 440 -14.54 2.32 -29.14
N PRO A 441 -14.05 1.28 -29.82
CA PRO A 441 -14.49 0.99 -31.18
C PRO A 441 -15.98 0.64 -31.13
N ASP A 442 -16.72 1.12 -32.12
CA ASP A 442 -18.19 1.04 -32.24
C ASP A 442 -18.78 -0.39 -32.13
N ASP A 443 -17.93 -1.43 -32.23
CA ASP A 443 -18.37 -2.82 -32.28
C ASP A 443 -17.45 -3.83 -31.54
N SER A 444 -16.60 -3.36 -30.62
CA SER A 444 -15.79 -4.29 -29.80
C SER A 444 -15.81 -3.95 -28.32
N ARG A 445 -16.22 -4.93 -27.50
CA ARG A 445 -16.29 -4.84 -26.02
C ARG A 445 -14.91 -4.83 -25.33
N MET A 446 -13.83 -4.58 -26.08
CA MET A 446 -12.48 -4.41 -25.54
C MET A 446 -12.08 -2.95 -25.63
N ALA A 447 -11.78 -2.35 -24.47
CA ALA A 447 -11.23 -1.01 -24.38
C ALA A 447 -9.89 -0.94 -25.12
N VAL A 448 -9.84 -0.16 -26.20
CA VAL A 448 -8.58 0.15 -26.90
C VAL A 448 -8.03 1.42 -26.28
N TRP A 449 -6.82 1.37 -25.75
CA TRP A 449 -6.19 2.56 -25.18
C TRP A 449 -5.38 3.26 -26.27
N SER A 450 -5.49 4.58 -26.36
CA SER A 450 -4.53 5.36 -27.14
C SER A 450 -3.14 5.28 -26.51
N GLU A 451 -2.10 5.44 -27.32
CA GLU A 451 -0.76 5.68 -26.78
C GLU A 451 -0.72 7.04 -26.07
N GLY A 452 0.05 7.10 -24.99
CA GLY A 452 0.22 8.32 -24.20
C GLY A 452 0.74 8.03 -22.80
N GLU A 453 1.28 9.07 -22.16
CA GLU A 453 1.91 9.01 -20.85
C GLU A 453 0.94 9.35 -19.71
N LEU A 454 0.09 10.36 -19.91
CA LEU A 454 -0.82 10.88 -18.89
C LEU A 454 -2.24 10.38 -19.12
N LEU A 455 -2.82 9.68 -18.15
CA LEU A 455 -4.21 9.23 -18.23
C LEU A 455 -5.17 10.42 -18.14
N VAL A 456 -6.05 10.56 -19.13
CA VAL A 456 -7.14 11.56 -19.12
C VAL A 456 -8.47 10.84 -19.37
N GLU A 457 -9.41 10.95 -18.44
CA GLU A 457 -10.66 10.20 -18.51
C GLU A 457 -11.85 10.93 -17.84
N ALA A 458 -13.06 10.50 -18.13
CA ALA A 458 -14.25 10.92 -17.40
C ALA A 458 -14.32 10.24 -16.01
N VAL A 459 -14.85 10.94 -15.00
CA VAL A 459 -14.96 10.41 -13.63
C VAL A 459 -15.73 9.09 -13.60
N GLU A 460 -16.80 8.97 -14.39
CA GLU A 460 -17.67 7.79 -14.46
C GLU A 460 -16.93 6.56 -15.01
N ARG A 461 -15.94 6.77 -15.88
CA ARG A 461 -15.15 5.72 -16.54
C ARG A 461 -13.89 5.33 -15.75
N PHE A 462 -13.53 6.11 -14.73
CA PHE A 462 -12.38 5.86 -13.86
C PHE A 462 -12.73 5.06 -12.60
N LYS A 463 -14.02 4.92 -12.25
CA LYS A 463 -14.48 4.17 -11.08
C LYS A 463 -13.93 2.72 -11.09
N GLY A 464 -13.39 2.30 -9.95
CA GLY A 464 -12.79 0.98 -9.72
C GLY A 464 -11.45 1.06 -9.01
#